data_AF-C1D8J1-F1
#
_entry.id   AF-C1D8J1-F1
#
_cell.length_a   1.000
_cell.length_b   1.000
_cell.length_c   1.000
_cell.angle_alpha   90.00
_cell.angle_beta   90.00
_cell.angle_gamma   90.00
#
_symmetry.space_group_name_H-M   'P 1'
#
loop_
_entity.id
_entity.type
_entity.pdbx_description
1 polymer ?
#
loop_
_entity_poly.entity_id
_entity_poly.type
_entity_poly.pdbx_seq_one_letter_code
_entity_poly.pdbx_strand_id
1 'polypeptide(L)'
;MSKPFARLFETENGQILVKVDSDQDGVPEVRFYTSPPGLGVCSSSFLFEDSDSGWERARKFFDTVDKELAIDATKAIFGMARELTGEAA
;
A
#
# COMPACT_ATOMS: atom_id res chain seq x y z
N MET A 1 -25.20 0.79 0.68
CA MET A 1 -23.95 0.74 -0.12
C MET A 1 -22.91 -0.02 0.66
N SER A 2 -22.09 -0.85 0.02
CA SER A 2 -20.94 -1.50 0.67
C SER A 2 -19.88 -0.46 1.04
N LYS A 3 -19.15 -0.69 2.14
CA LYS A 3 -18.05 0.17 2.54
C LYS A 3 -16.91 0.05 1.51
N PRO A 4 -16.21 1.13 1.12
CA PRO A 4 -15.05 1.05 0.24
C PRO A 4 -13.99 0.11 0.85
N PHE A 5 -13.40 -0.73 0.00
CA PHE A 5 -12.29 -1.63 0.36
C PHE A 5 -10.97 -1.18 -0.26
N ALA A 6 -11.01 -0.27 -1.23
CA ALA A 6 -9.84 0.25 -1.92
C ALA A 6 -9.92 1.77 -2.15
N ARG A 7 -8.75 2.42 -2.25
CA ARG A 7 -8.54 3.83 -2.64
C ARG A 7 -7.46 3.88 -3.71
N LEU A 8 -7.63 4.75 -4.70
CA LEU A 8 -6.64 5.02 -5.73
C LEU A 8 -6.22 6.48 -5.62
N PHE A 9 -4.92 6.72 -5.49
CA PHE A 9 -4.34 8.06 -5.44
C PHE A 9 -3.47 8.30 -6.67
N GLU A 10 -3.72 9.41 -7.36
CA GLU A 10 -2.84 9.93 -8.41
C GLU A 10 -1.74 10.77 -7.79
N THR A 11 -0.47 10.47 -8.10
CA THR A 11 0.71 11.16 -7.58
C THR A 11 1.66 11.55 -8.71
N GLU A 12 2.68 12.36 -8.40
CA GLU A 12 3.72 12.70 -9.38
C GLU A 12 4.50 11.48 -9.87
N ASN A 13 4.59 10.44 -9.04
CA ASN A 13 5.27 9.19 -9.35
C ASN A 13 4.30 8.12 -9.91
N GLY A 14 3.09 8.51 -10.33
CA GLY A 14 2.05 7.62 -10.84
C GLY A 14 1.01 7.23 -9.79
N GLN A 15 0.33 6.11 -10.04
CA GLN A 15 -0.80 5.65 -9.23
C GLN A 15 -0.36 4.85 -8.02
N ILE A 16 -1.05 5.07 -6.89
CA ILE A 16 -0.95 4.24 -5.69
C ILE A 16 -2.33 3.65 -5.39
N LEU A 17 -2.44 2.33 -5.47
CA LEU A 17 -3.63 1.58 -5.05
C LEU A 17 -3.44 1.12 -3.61
N VAL A 18 -4.39 1.46 -2.75
CA VAL A 18 -4.44 1.00 -1.36
C VAL A 18 -5.68 0.12 -1.19
N LYS A 19 -5.54 -1.07 -0.60
CA LYS A 19 -6.70 -1.92 -0.27
C LYS A 19 -6.57 -2.58 1.09
N VAL A 20 -7.71 -2.76 1.76
CA VAL A 20 -7.84 -3.72 2.86
C VAL A 20 -8.02 -5.09 2.25
N ASP A 21 -7.22 -6.05 2.69
CA ASP A 21 -7.31 -7.45 2.24
C ASP A 21 -6.78 -8.38 3.35
N SER A 22 -6.57 -9.65 3.03
CA SER A 22 -5.75 -10.57 3.82
C SER A 22 -4.55 -11.07 3.03
N ASP A 23 -3.53 -11.54 3.73
CA ASP A 23 -2.50 -12.37 3.11
C ASP A 23 -3.04 -13.80 2.79
N GLN A 24 -2.13 -14.68 2.37
CA GLN A 24 -2.46 -16.06 2.00
C GLN A 24 -2.97 -16.92 3.17
N ASP A 25 -2.64 -16.55 4.40
CA ASP A 25 -2.99 -17.26 5.63
C ASP A 25 -4.25 -16.66 6.28
N GLY A 26 -4.83 -15.62 5.69
CA GLY A 26 -6.02 -14.92 6.19
C GLY A 26 -5.72 -13.77 7.14
N VAL A 27 -4.45 -13.44 7.35
CA VAL A 27 -4.03 -12.37 8.26
C VAL A 27 -4.41 -11.02 7.66
N PRO A 28 -5.17 -10.17 8.40
CA PRO A 28 -5.63 -8.89 7.88
C PRO A 28 -4.47 -7.96 7.54
N GLU A 29 -4.58 -7.27 6.40
CA GLU A 29 -3.57 -6.32 5.94
C GLU A 29 -4.17 -5.09 5.27
N VAL A 30 -3.39 -4.01 5.27
CA VAL A 30 -3.59 -2.88 4.35
C VAL A 30 -2.40 -2.83 3.41
N ARG A 31 -2.67 -3.10 2.13
CA ARG A 31 -1.65 -3.23 1.08
C ARG A 31 -1.67 -2.05 0.13
N PHE A 32 -0.47 -1.58 -0.19
CA PHE A 32 -0.17 -0.48 -1.10
C PHE A 32 0.51 -1.08 -2.33
N TYR A 33 0.05 -0.70 -3.53
CA TYR A 33 0.65 -1.06 -4.80
C TYR A 33 1.10 0.19 -5.53
N THR A 34 2.28 0.12 -6.13
CA THR A 34 2.85 1.19 -6.95
C THR A 34 3.71 0.58 -8.07
N SER A 35 3.91 1.30 -9.16
CA SER A 35 4.75 0.87 -10.27
C SER A 35 5.96 1.81 -10.39
N PRO A 36 7.04 1.56 -9.63
CA PRO A 36 8.22 2.41 -9.73
C PRO A 36 8.94 2.18 -11.08
N PRO A 37 9.63 3.19 -11.62
CA PRO A 37 10.41 3.06 -12.84
C PRO A 37 11.40 1.89 -12.80
N GLY A 38 11.57 1.23 -13.95
CA GLY A 38 12.50 0.10 -14.11
C GLY A 38 12.09 -1.21 -13.42
N LEU A 39 10.97 -1.26 -12.69
CA LEU A 39 10.40 -2.49 -12.12
C LEU A 39 8.96 -2.72 -12.60
N GLY A 40 8.41 -3.90 -12.30
CA GLY A 40 6.96 -4.14 -12.39
C GLY A 40 6.20 -3.50 -11.22
N VAL A 41 4.91 -3.82 -11.09
CA VAL A 41 4.12 -3.40 -9.92
C VAL A 41 4.72 -4.03 -8.66
N CYS A 42 5.12 -3.17 -7.73
CA CYS A 42 5.59 -3.52 -6.41
C CYS A 42 4.48 -3.30 -5.38
N SER A 43 4.60 -3.96 -4.23
CA SER A 43 3.67 -3.76 -3.13
C SER A 43 4.34 -3.80 -1.77
N SER A 44 3.81 -3.04 -0.82
CA SER A 44 4.10 -3.14 0.62
C SER A 44 2.78 -3.34 1.37
N SER A 45 2.81 -4.04 2.51
CA SER A 45 1.64 -4.18 3.35
C SER A 45 1.94 -3.99 4.83
N PHE A 46 0.96 -3.46 5.56
CA PHE A 46 0.93 -3.46 7.01
C PHE A 46 0.07 -4.64 7.45
N LEU A 47 0.70 -5.62 8.09
CA LEU A 47 0.01 -6.76 8.68
C LEU A 47 -0.55 -6.39 10.05
N PHE A 48 -1.72 -6.92 10.35
CA PHE A 48 -2.38 -6.81 11.65
C PHE A 48 -2.47 -8.21 12.27
N GLU A 49 -2.90 -8.28 13.52
CA GLU A 49 -3.07 -9.57 14.22
C GLU A 49 -4.17 -10.41 13.57
N ASP A 50 -3.98 -11.73 13.47
CA ASP A 50 -5.03 -12.65 12.99
C ASP A 50 -6.14 -12.82 14.03
N SER A 51 -7.06 -11.86 14.06
CA SER A 51 -8.23 -11.83 14.92
C SER A 51 -9.26 -10.85 14.39
N ASP A 52 -10.50 -10.92 14.89
CA ASP A 52 -11.53 -9.91 14.62
C ASP A 52 -11.07 -8.49 14.96
N SER A 53 -10.34 -8.33 16.07
CA SER A 53 -9.78 -7.04 16.48
C SER A 53 -8.69 -6.55 15.51
N GLY A 54 -7.98 -7.47 14.85
CA GLY A 54 -7.03 -7.16 13.79
C GLY A 54 -7.72 -6.61 12.56
N TRP A 55 -8.81 -7.23 12.12
CA TRP A 55 -9.64 -6.73 11.02
C TRP A 55 -10.20 -5.34 11.30
N GLU A 56 -10.67 -5.08 12.53
CA GLU A 56 -11.12 -3.75 12.92
C GLU A 56 -9.99 -2.71 12.88
N ARG A 57 -8.78 -3.08 13.33
CA ARG A 57 -7.61 -2.20 13.28
C ARG A 57 -7.15 -1.92 11.85
N ALA A 58 -7.08 -2.95 11.01
CA ALA A 58 -6.77 -2.80 9.59
C ALA A 58 -7.76 -1.84 8.92
N ARG A 59 -9.05 -2.01 9.25
CA ARG A 59 -10.10 -1.13 8.76
C ARG A 59 -9.95 0.31 9.22
N LYS A 60 -9.73 0.53 10.52
CA LYS A 60 -9.50 1.87 11.09
C LYS A 60 -8.28 2.54 10.46
N PHE A 61 -7.19 1.80 10.29
CA PHE A 61 -5.98 2.29 9.61
C PHE A 61 -6.28 2.69 8.16
N PHE A 62 -6.93 1.82 7.38
CA PHE A 62 -7.34 2.15 6.01
C PHE A 62 -8.22 3.40 5.93
N ASP A 63 -9.13 3.57 6.88
CA ASP A 63 -10.00 4.73 6.91
C ASP A 63 -9.21 6.04 7.07
N THR A 64 -8.04 6.00 7.73
CA THR A 64 -7.09 7.13 7.88
C THR A 64 -6.13 7.33 6.71
N VAL A 65 -6.04 6.40 5.75
CA VAL A 65 -5.08 6.52 4.64
C VAL A 65 -5.50 7.63 3.68
N ASP A 66 -4.74 8.71 3.68
CA ASP A 66 -4.82 9.77 2.67
C ASP A 66 -3.69 9.65 1.64
N LYS A 67 -3.60 10.63 0.75
CA LYS A 67 -2.60 10.67 -0.31
C LYS A 67 -1.17 10.80 0.24
N GLU A 68 -0.97 11.59 1.29
CA GLU A 68 0.35 11.81 1.89
C GLU A 68 0.87 10.52 2.53
N LEU A 69 0.03 9.86 3.33
CA LEU A 69 0.39 8.58 3.94
C LEU A 69 0.65 7.50 2.88
N ALA A 70 -0.11 7.48 1.79
CA ALA A 70 0.10 6.52 0.70
C ALA A 70 1.45 6.73 -0.02
N ILE A 71 1.86 7.99 -0.23
CA ILE A 71 3.17 8.34 -0.77
C ILE A 71 4.27 7.88 0.19
N ASP A 72 4.15 8.18 1.48
CA ASP A 72 5.15 7.79 2.47
C ASP A 72 5.28 6.27 2.61
N ALA A 73 4.17 5.54 2.63
CA ALA A 73 4.14 4.08 2.70
C ALA A 73 4.79 3.37 1.50
N THR A 74 4.91 4.07 0.36
CA THR A 74 5.52 3.54 -0.86
C THR A 74 6.91 4.13 -1.14
N LYS A 75 7.37 5.10 -0.35
CA LYS A 75 8.65 5.80 -0.54
C LYS A 75 9.86 4.87 -0.56
N ALA A 76 9.88 3.86 0.32
CA ALA A 76 10.96 2.87 0.35
C ALA A 76 11.04 2.05 -0.94
N ILE A 77 9.90 1.72 -1.55
CA ILE A 77 9.83 0.99 -2.83
C ILE A 77 10.51 1.79 -3.94
N PHE A 78 10.17 3.09 -4.06
CA PHE A 78 10.80 3.97 -5.06
C PHE A 78 12.29 4.19 -4.78
N GLY A 79 12.69 4.30 -3.51
CA GLY A 79 14.11 4.38 -3.12
C GLY A 79 14.90 3.16 -3.58
N MET A 80 14.41 1.95 -3.26
CA MET A 80 15.03 0.69 -3.68
C MET A 80 15.06 0.55 -5.21
N ALA A 81 13.98 0.94 -5.90
CA ALA A 81 13.93 0.87 -7.36
C ALA A 81 15.04 1.70 -8.01
N ARG A 82 15.29 2.92 -7.52
CA ARG A 82 16.38 3.78 -8.02
C ARG A 82 17.75 3.16 -7.80
N GLU A 83 17.99 2.57 -6.63
CA GLU A 83 19.26 1.90 -6.32
C GLU A 83 19.50 0.66 -7.21
N LEU A 84 18.45 -0.13 -7.48
CA LEU A 84 18.55 -1.35 -8.28
C LEU A 84 18.65 -1.11 -9.78
N THR A 85 18.04 -0.04 -10.28
CA THR A 85 17.91 0.22 -11.73
C THR A 85 18.93 1.22 -12.26
N GLY A 86 19.58 2.00 -11.38
CA GLY A 86 20.57 3.01 -11.76
C GLY A 86 19.97 4.30 -12.35
N GLU A 87 18.64 4.48 -12.28
CA GLU A 87 18.00 5.74 -12.65
C GLU A 87 18.23 6.79 -11.55
N ALA A 88 19.19 7.68 -11.80
CA ALA A 88 19.30 8.96 -11.09
C ALA A 88 18.17 9.89 -11.55
N ALA A 89 17.67 10.69 -10.61
CA ALA A 89 16.55 11.63 -10.77
C ALA A 89 16.66 12.55 -12.00
#